data_AF-A0A1A8N3M5-F1
#
_entry.id   AF-A0A1A8N3M5-F1
#
_cell.length_a   1.000
_cell.length_b   1.000
_cell.length_c   1.000
_cell.angle_alpha   90.00
_cell.angle_beta   90.00
_cell.angle_gamma   90.00
#
_symmetry.space_group_name_H-M   'P 1'
#
loop_
_entity.id
_entity.type
_entity.pdbx_description
1 polymer ?
#
loop_
_entity_poly.entity_id
_entity_poly.type
_entity_poly.pdbx_seq_one_letter_code
_entity_poly.pdbx_strand_id
1 'polypeptide(L)'
;TSALCNACRLASSKTSNPIAKRQFVQSAKEVANTTANLVKSIKALDGAFNQENREKCRSATGPLIEAVDNLTAFASNPEFASIPAQISPEGRAAMEPILAAAQT
;
A
#
# COMPACT_ATOMS: atom_id res chain seq x y z
N THR A 1 -3.56 -1.60 7.90
CA THR A 1 -2.16 -1.41 7.44
C THR A 1 -1.43 -2.72 7.15
N SER A 2 -1.78 -3.85 7.77
CA SER A 2 -1.20 -5.18 7.46
C SER A 2 -1.22 -5.56 5.97
N ALA A 3 -2.29 -5.22 5.24
CA ALA A 3 -2.39 -5.43 3.80
C ALA A 3 -1.29 -4.68 3.02
N LEU A 4 -0.97 -3.43 3.38
CA LEU A 4 0.10 -2.65 2.76
C LEU A 4 1.47 -3.29 3.03
N CYS A 5 1.74 -3.73 4.25
CA CYS A 5 3.00 -4.42 4.57
C CYS A 5 3.17 -5.71 3.77
N ASN A 6 2.08 -6.47 3.58
CA ASN A 6 2.07 -7.67 2.75
C ASN A 6 2.29 -7.35 1.26
N ALA A 7 1.67 -6.27 0.76
CA ALA A 7 1.88 -5.80 -0.60
C ALA A 7 3.35 -5.39 -0.84
N CYS A 8 3.97 -4.65 0.09
CA CYS A 8 5.39 -4.32 0.04
C CYS A 8 6.29 -5.55 0.07
N ARG A 9 5.96 -6.55 0.88
CA ARG A 9 6.69 -7.84 0.90
C ARG A 9 6.63 -8.52 -0.46
N LEU A 10 5.45 -8.56 -1.08
CA LEU A 10 5.27 -9.14 -2.41
C LEU A 10 6.05 -8.35 -3.48
N ALA A 11 5.95 -7.02 -3.48
CA ALA A 11 6.67 -6.15 -4.41
C ALA A 11 8.20 -6.31 -4.28
N SER A 12 8.70 -6.31 -3.04
CA SER A 12 10.12 -6.60 -2.72
C SER A 12 10.59 -7.95 -3.26
N SER A 13 9.72 -8.97 -3.29
CA SER A 13 10.08 -10.30 -3.81
C SER A 13 10.09 -10.38 -5.34
N LYS A 14 9.38 -9.47 -6.02
CA LYS A 14 9.19 -9.46 -7.48
C LYS A 14 10.11 -8.48 -8.21
N THR A 15 10.65 -7.49 -7.50
CA THR A 15 11.62 -6.56 -8.09
C THR A 15 13.03 -7.15 -8.13
N SER A 16 13.71 -6.99 -9.27
CA SER A 16 15.12 -7.32 -9.44
C SER A 16 16.05 -6.17 -9.01
N ASN A 17 15.52 -4.95 -8.84
CA ASN A 17 16.28 -3.79 -8.40
C ASN A 17 16.54 -3.88 -6.88
N PRO A 18 17.81 -4.04 -6.43
CA PRO A 18 18.13 -4.22 -5.01
C PRO A 18 17.82 -2.98 -4.16
N ILE A 19 17.87 -1.78 -4.75
CA ILE A 19 17.53 -0.53 -4.08
C ILE A 19 16.02 -0.49 -3.85
N ALA A 20 15.23 -0.76 -4.89
CA ALA A 20 13.77 -0.80 -4.78
C ALA A 20 13.30 -1.87 -3.78
N LYS A 21 13.92 -3.06 -3.81
CA LYS A 21 13.69 -4.13 -2.83
C LYS A 21 13.85 -3.64 -1.40
N ARG A 22 14.99 -2.99 -1.11
CA ARG A 22 15.27 -2.44 0.22
C ARG A 22 14.25 -1.36 0.61
N GLN A 23 13.88 -0.50 -0.34
CA GLN A 23 12.94 0.58 -0.09
C GLN A 23 11.54 0.07 0.25
N PHE A 24 10.99 -0.93 -0.48
CA PHE A 24 9.70 -1.55 -0.13
C PHE A 24 9.70 -2.14 1.29
N VAL A 25 10.78 -2.83 1.68
CA VAL A 25 10.92 -3.37 3.04
C VAL A 25 10.97 -2.25 4.07
N GLN A 26 11.68 -1.15 3.78
CA GLN A 26 11.79 -0.02 4.70
C GLN A 26 10.45 0.71 4.87
N SER A 27 9.73 1.00 3.78
CA SER A 27 8.40 1.60 3.84
C SER A 27 7.40 0.73 4.61
N ALA A 28 7.45 -0.60 4.44
CA ALA A 28 6.62 -1.52 5.22
C ALA A 28 6.92 -1.44 6.73
N LYS A 29 8.20 -1.33 7.10
CA LYS A 29 8.61 -1.16 8.50
C LYS A 29 8.12 0.17 9.07
N GLU A 30 8.25 1.26 8.31
CA GLU A 30 7.77 2.58 8.72
C GLU A 30 6.25 2.58 8.95
N VAL A 31 5.47 2.04 8.01
CA VAL A 31 4.01 1.90 8.16
C VAL A 31 3.67 1.06 9.41
N ALA A 32 4.37 -0.05 9.63
CA ALA A 32 4.14 -0.89 10.80
C ALA A 32 4.48 -0.18 12.13
N ASN A 33 5.62 0.51 12.18
CA ASN A 33 6.09 1.22 13.38
C ASN A 33 5.18 2.40 13.74
N THR A 34 4.82 3.23 12.76
CA THR A 34 3.91 4.37 12.96
C THR A 34 2.50 3.89 13.32
N THR A 35 2.01 2.79 12.72
CA THR A 35 0.77 2.12 13.15
C THR A 35 0.85 1.71 14.61
N ALA A 36 1.94 1.04 15.03
CA ALA A 36 2.09 0.56 16.40
C ALA A 36 2.07 1.72 17.42
N ASN A 37 2.68 2.86 17.08
CA ASN A 37 2.64 4.07 17.89
C ASN A 37 1.23 4.66 17.96
N LEU A 38 0.50 4.73 16.85
CA LEU A 38 -0.89 5.17 16.84
C LEU A 38 -1.79 4.26 17.69
N VAL A 39 -1.62 2.93 17.60
CA VAL A 39 -2.37 1.96 18.41
C VAL A 39 -2.13 2.17 19.91
N LYS A 40 -0.89 2.50 20.33
CA LYS A 40 -0.61 2.85 21.73
C LYS A 40 -1.41 4.08 22.17
N SER A 41 -1.45 5.12 21.34
CA SER A 41 -2.23 6.34 21.62
C SER A 41 -3.75 6.07 21.64
N ILE A 42 -4.25 5.22 20.75
CA ILE A 42 -5.66 4.79 20.72
C ILE A 42 -6.02 4.06 22.02
N LYS A 43 -5.19 3.11 22.47
CA LYS A 43 -5.40 2.39 23.73
C LYS A 43 -5.40 3.32 24.94
N ALA A 44 -4.52 4.33 24.96
CA ALA A 44 -4.50 5.33 26.02
C ALA A 44 -5.78 6.18 26.04
N LEU A 45 -6.30 6.55 24.87
CA LEU A 45 -7.55 7.29 24.72
C LEU A 45 -8.77 6.45 25.13
N ASP A 46 -8.81 5.17 24.77
CA ASP A 46 -9.86 4.22 25.16
C ASP A 46 -9.88 4.01 26.67
N GLY A 47 -8.71 3.89 27.30
CA GLY A 47 -8.59 3.78 28.75
C GLY A 47 -8.90 5.07 29.51
N ALA A 48 -8.68 6.24 28.91
CA ALA A 48 -8.97 7.54 29.50
C ALA A 48 -9.36 8.57 28.44
N PHE A 49 -10.67 8.80 28.30
CA PHE A 49 -11.23 9.71 27.30
C PHE A 49 -11.15 11.17 27.75
N ASN A 50 -10.03 11.83 27.44
CA ASN A 50 -9.78 13.23 27.75
C ASN A 50 -9.13 13.98 26.57
N GLN A 51 -9.08 15.31 26.66
CA GLN A 51 -8.59 16.17 25.57
C GLN A 51 -7.11 15.92 25.26
N GLU A 52 -6.27 15.71 26.28
CA GLU A 52 -4.84 15.44 26.11
C GLU A 52 -4.61 14.15 25.30
N ASN A 53 -5.28 13.06 25.66
CA ASN A 53 -5.18 11.79 24.94
C ASN A 53 -5.76 11.88 23.53
N ARG A 54 -6.81 12.69 23.34
CA ARG A 54 -7.37 12.97 22.01
C ARG A 54 -6.36 13.69 21.13
N GLU A 55 -5.66 14.68 21.66
CA GLU A 55 -4.59 15.40 20.96
C GLU A 55 -3.39 14.50 20.66
N LYS A 56 -2.94 13.68 21.62
CA LYS A 56 -1.86 12.69 21.38
C LYS A 56 -2.24 11.70 20.29
N CYS A 57 -3.48 11.20 20.30
CA CYS A 57 -3.98 10.30 19.25
C CYS A 57 -4.03 11.00 17.89
N ARG A 58 -4.50 12.26 17.85
CA ARG A 58 -4.52 13.07 16.62
C ARG A 58 -3.10 13.31 16.08
N SER A 59 -2.15 13.67 16.92
CA SER A 59 -0.77 13.91 16.49
C SER A 59 -0.10 12.62 15.99
N ALA A 60 -0.45 11.47 16.58
CA ALA A 60 0.10 10.18 16.17
C ALA A 60 -0.38 9.70 14.78
N THR A 61 -1.45 10.28 14.21
CA THR A 61 -1.87 9.94 12.84
C THR A 61 -0.95 10.56 11.78
N GLY A 62 -0.31 11.69 12.08
CA GLY A 62 0.55 12.42 11.13
C GLY A 62 1.67 11.55 10.54
N PRO A 63 2.53 10.93 11.37
CA PRO A 63 3.58 10.04 10.88
C PRO A 63 3.08 8.85 10.07
N LEU A 64 1.88 8.32 10.39
CA LEU A 64 1.30 7.21 9.64
C LEU A 64 0.83 7.67 8.25
N ILE A 65 0.20 8.85 8.16
CA ILE A 65 -0.20 9.44 6.87
C ILE A 65 1.04 9.67 6.01
N GLU A 66 2.07 10.31 6.56
CA GLU A 66 3.33 10.56 5.86
C GLU A 66 4.00 9.27 5.36
N ALA A 67 4.05 8.22 6.19
CA ALA A 67 4.60 6.92 5.79
C ALA A 67 3.82 6.28 4.63
N VAL A 68 2.49 6.42 4.61
CA VAL A 68 1.64 5.93 3.53
C VAL A 68 1.80 6.76 2.25
N ASP A 69 1.91 8.08 2.37
CA ASP A 69 2.12 8.98 1.23
C ASP A 69 3.49 8.73 0.58
N ASN A 70 4.54 8.60 1.39
CA ASN A 70 5.89 8.27 0.92
C ASN A 70 5.94 6.91 0.22
N LEU A 71 5.27 5.88 0.78
CA LEU A 71 5.14 4.58 0.13
C LEU A 71 4.38 4.70 -1.20
N THR A 72 3.29 5.46 -1.23
CA THR A 72 2.46 5.63 -2.44
C THR A 72 3.24 6.34 -3.53
N ALA A 73 3.97 7.40 -3.20
CA ALA A 73 4.83 8.12 -4.12
C ALA A 73 5.92 7.20 -4.72
N PHE A 74 6.58 6.39 -3.87
CA PHE A 74 7.57 5.43 -4.32
C PHE A 74 6.98 4.33 -5.21
N ALA A 75 5.86 3.73 -4.78
CA ALA A 75 5.20 2.64 -5.52
C ALA A 75 4.58 3.11 -6.85
N SER A 76 4.31 4.41 -7.00
CA SER A 76 3.79 5.00 -8.23
C SER A 76 4.86 5.31 -9.27
N ASN A 77 6.13 4.98 -9.01
CA ASN A 77 7.19 5.14 -10.00
C ASN A 77 6.88 4.29 -11.26
N PRO A 78 6.94 4.88 -12.48
CA PRO A 78 6.70 4.14 -13.73
C PRO A 78 7.51 2.85 -13.90
N GLU A 79 8.67 2.71 -13.24
CA GLU A 79 9.45 1.47 -13.26
C GLU A 79 8.70 0.25 -12.69
N PHE A 80 7.66 0.47 -11.88
CA PHE A 80 6.80 -0.57 -11.31
C PHE A 80 5.46 -0.74 -12.03
N ALA A 81 5.20 0.07 -13.06
CA ALA A 81 3.94 0.01 -13.80
C ALA A 81 3.80 -1.32 -14.54
N SER A 82 2.58 -1.86 -14.56
CA SER A 82 2.28 -3.06 -15.35
C SER A 82 2.42 -2.76 -16.84
N ILE A 83 2.99 -3.71 -17.58
CA ILE A 83 3.04 -3.63 -19.05
C ILE A 83 1.79 -4.32 -19.61
N PRO A 84 0.95 -3.61 -20.41
CA PRO A 84 -0.22 -4.22 -21.02
C PRO A 84 0.16 -5.39 -21.94
N ALA A 85 -0.68 -6.42 -21.94
CA ALA A 85 -0.53 -7.54 -22.88
C ALA A 85 -0.72 -7.07 -24.33
N GLN A 86 0.11 -7.58 -25.23
CA GLN A 86 -0.03 -7.35 -26.67
C GLN A 86 -0.86 -8.48 -27.27
N ILE A 87 -2.09 -8.16 -27.69
CA ILE A 87 -3.06 -9.14 -28.18
C ILE A 87 -3.22 -8.99 -29.69
N SER A 88 -3.01 -10.09 -30.43
CA SER A 88 -3.15 -10.12 -31.88
C SER A 88 -4.61 -9.90 -32.31
N PRO A 89 -4.85 -9.52 -33.58
CA PRO A 89 -6.22 -9.39 -34.12
C PRO A 89 -7.03 -10.68 -33.94
N GLU A 90 -6.43 -11.84 -34.19
CA GLU A 90 -7.07 -13.15 -34.07
C GLU A 90 -7.41 -13.46 -32.60
N GLY A 91 -6.49 -13.14 -31.68
CA GLY A 91 -6.74 -13.29 -30.25
C GLY A 91 -7.90 -12.42 -29.76
N ARG A 92 -8.04 -11.20 -30.29
CA ARG A 92 -9.20 -10.33 -29.96
C ARG A 92 -10.49 -10.90 -30.50
N ALA A 93 -10.51 -11.35 -31.75
CA ALA A 93 -11.69 -12.00 -32.34
C ALA A 93 -12.11 -13.24 -31.56
N ALA A 94 -11.14 -14.05 -31.09
CA ALA A 94 -11.42 -15.23 -30.27
C ALA A 94 -12.03 -14.89 -28.88
N MET A 95 -11.69 -13.73 -28.30
CA MET A 95 -12.22 -13.31 -27.00
C MET A 95 -13.58 -12.59 -27.09
N GLU A 96 -13.96 -12.09 -28.27
CA GLU A 96 -15.18 -11.30 -28.47
C GLU A 96 -16.44 -11.99 -27.92
N PRO A 97 -16.70 -13.30 -28.17
CA PRO A 97 -17.92 -13.94 -27.69
C PRO A 97 -18.00 -14.01 -26.15
N ILE A 98 -16.86 -14.19 -25.48
CA ILE A 98 -16.77 -14.25 -24.02
C ILE A 98 -17.04 -12.86 -23.43
N LEU A 99 -16.43 -11.83 -24.02
CA LEU A 99 -16.62 -10.45 -23.57
C LEU A 99 -18.06 -9.98 -23.78
N ALA A 100 -18.67 -10.30 -24.92
CA ALA A 100 -20.06 -9.96 -25.21
C ALA A 100 -21.02 -10.62 -24.20
N ALA A 101 -20.83 -11.91 -23.92
CA ALA A 101 -21.65 -12.64 -22.95
C ALA A 101 -21.46 -12.15 -21.50
N ALA A 102 -20.28 -11.64 -21.15
CA ALA A 102 -20.02 -11.09 -19.82
C ALA A 102 -20.63 -9.69 -19.60
N GLN A 103 -21.03 -9.00 -20.67
CA GLN A 103 -21.63 -7.67 -20.62
C GLN A 103 -23.17 -7.70 -20.63
N THR A 104 -23.77 -8.83 -20.99
CA THR A 104 -25.22 -9.11 -20.91
C THR A 104 -25.60 -9.70 -19.57
#